data_AF-A0A368A794-F1
#
_entry.id   AF-A0A368A794-F1
#
_cell.length_a   1.000
_cell.length_b   1.000
_cell.length_c   1.000
_cell.angle_alpha   90.00
_cell.angle_beta   90.00
_cell.angle_gamma   90.00
#
_symmetry.space_group_name_H-M   'P 1'
#
loop_
_entity.id
_entity.type
_entity.pdbx_description
1 polymer ?
#
loop_
_entity_poly.entity_id
_entity_poly.type
_entity_poly.pdbx_seq_one_letter_code
_entity_poly.pdbx_strand_id
1 'polypeptide(L)'
;MRVFEYGKKFTALSVVALKPKKDRYEVSDVEPGLRIRVTSAGVKTYIVRYRYLDKSCRLTLGRVEDITLTDARDLAREATRKACARENPAVEKQEARQARIREERAKAEADLNLMDVALETYIDLHVKSMKSKYEVERILRKDVIPFWKGRDINAITKAHILELIRSIKKKGHDTHANRVFANIRVSPCTGIENARKRKQA
;
A
#
# COMPACT_ATOMS: atom_id res chain seq x y z
N MET A 1 25.38 -22.01 -30.22
CA MET A 1 23.91 -22.20 -30.22
C MET A 1 23.55 -23.24 -29.17
N ARG A 2 22.70 -22.93 -28.19
CA ARG A 2 22.25 -23.93 -27.20
C ARG A 2 20.84 -24.41 -27.58
N VAL A 3 20.73 -25.73 -27.72
CA VAL A 3 19.53 -26.47 -28.14
C VAL A 3 18.40 -26.20 -27.13
N PHE A 4 17.28 -25.64 -27.61
CA PHE A 4 16.05 -25.63 -26.83
C PHE A 4 15.54 -27.07 -26.78
N GLU A 5 15.44 -27.67 -25.59
CA GLU A 5 14.69 -28.93 -25.41
C GLU A 5 13.24 -28.67 -25.85
N TYR A 6 12.89 -29.12 -27.05
CA TYR A 6 11.52 -29.05 -27.56
C TYR A 6 10.66 -29.99 -26.71
N GLY A 7 9.80 -29.40 -25.89
CA GLY A 7 8.88 -30.13 -25.03
C GLY A 7 7.74 -30.78 -25.81
N LYS A 8 6.97 -31.62 -25.11
CA LYS A 8 5.77 -32.26 -25.66
C LYS A 8 4.74 -31.19 -26.04
N LYS A 9 4.13 -31.29 -27.22
CA LYS A 9 3.05 -30.38 -27.63
C LYS A 9 1.85 -30.50 -26.71
N PHE A 10 1.60 -29.46 -25.93
CA PHE A 10 0.40 -29.43 -25.12
C PHE A 10 -0.84 -29.16 -25.99
N THR A 11 -1.86 -29.96 -25.72
CA THR A 11 -3.27 -29.74 -26.04
C THR A 11 -4.00 -29.37 -24.75
N ALA A 12 -5.09 -28.61 -24.80
CA ALA A 12 -5.85 -28.20 -23.61
C ALA A 12 -6.19 -29.40 -22.68
N LEU A 13 -6.62 -30.53 -23.27
CA LEU A 13 -6.88 -31.78 -22.55
C LEU A 13 -5.63 -32.36 -21.87
N SER A 14 -4.48 -32.29 -22.53
CA SER A 14 -3.22 -32.82 -21.99
C SER A 14 -2.75 -32.04 -20.76
N VAL A 15 -3.04 -30.74 -20.69
CA VAL A 15 -2.70 -29.89 -19.55
C VAL A 15 -3.57 -30.25 -18.34
N VAL A 16 -4.86 -30.46 -18.55
CA VAL A 16 -5.79 -30.90 -17.51
C VAL A 16 -5.48 -32.33 -17.06
N ALA A 17 -4.96 -33.19 -17.94
CA ALA A 17 -4.58 -34.57 -17.61
C ALA A 17 -3.31 -34.70 -16.75
N LEU A 18 -2.52 -33.63 -16.56
CA LEU A 18 -1.31 -33.68 -15.74
C LEU A 18 -1.65 -34.01 -14.27
N LYS A 19 -1.09 -35.10 -13.75
CA LYS A 19 -1.33 -35.55 -12.37
C LYS A 19 -0.30 -34.95 -11.41
N PRO A 20 -0.69 -34.56 -10.18
CA PRO A 20 0.28 -34.20 -9.15
C PRO A 20 1.21 -35.40 -8.84
N LYS A 21 2.47 -35.08 -8.53
CA LYS A 21 3.45 -36.05 -8.01
C LYS A 21 3.87 -35.63 -6.61
N LYS A 22 4.59 -36.51 -5.90
CA LYS A 22 5.13 -36.23 -4.56
C LYS A 22 5.98 -34.94 -4.55
N ASP A 23 6.81 -34.77 -5.58
CA ASP A 23 7.62 -33.58 -5.77
C ASP A 23 7.09 -32.69 -6.89
N ARG A 24 7.29 -31.37 -6.72
CA ARG A 24 6.97 -30.37 -7.73
C ARG A 24 7.76 -30.65 -9.01
N TYR A 25 7.08 -30.58 -10.15
CA TYR A 25 7.73 -30.77 -11.45
C TYR A 25 7.29 -29.71 -12.46
N GLU A 26 8.13 -29.52 -13.47
CA GLU A 26 7.92 -28.59 -14.58
C GLU A 26 7.94 -29.39 -15.89
N VAL A 27 6.95 -29.16 -16.76
CA VAL A 27 6.88 -29.79 -18.08
C VAL A 27 6.94 -28.71 -19.15
N SER A 28 7.84 -28.84 -20.12
CA SER A 28 7.99 -27.87 -21.22
C SER A 28 6.95 -28.09 -22.33
N ASP A 29 6.48 -26.97 -22.91
CA ASP A 29 5.74 -26.97 -24.17
C ASP A 29 6.70 -26.88 -25.37
N VAL A 30 6.14 -26.91 -26.58
CA VAL A 30 6.86 -26.59 -27.83
C VAL A 30 7.28 -25.13 -27.88
N GLU A 31 6.46 -24.23 -27.32
CA GLU A 31 6.74 -22.81 -27.32
C GLU A 31 7.96 -22.52 -26.41
N PRO A 32 8.97 -21.77 -26.90
CA PRO A 32 10.24 -21.61 -26.20
C PRO A 32 10.05 -20.98 -24.81
N GLY A 33 10.56 -21.67 -23.79
CA GLY A 33 10.54 -21.19 -22.41
C GLY A 33 9.20 -21.37 -21.68
N LEU A 34 8.10 -21.68 -22.38
CA LEU A 34 6.82 -21.99 -21.74
C LEU A 34 6.88 -23.36 -21.05
N ARG A 35 6.52 -23.38 -19.77
CA ARG A 35 6.43 -24.60 -18.99
C ARG A 35 5.18 -24.57 -18.11
N ILE A 36 4.71 -25.74 -17.76
CA ILE A 36 3.63 -25.92 -16.80
C ILE A 36 4.26 -26.46 -15.52
N ARG A 37 4.07 -25.71 -14.44
CA ARG A 37 4.44 -26.15 -13.11
C ARG A 37 3.24 -26.83 -12.47
N VAL A 38 3.46 -28.03 -11.95
CA VAL A 38 2.48 -28.77 -11.16
C VAL A 38 3.02 -28.91 -9.74
N THR A 39 2.27 -28.42 -8.76
CA THR A 39 2.60 -28.61 -7.34
C THR A 39 2.08 -29.95 -6.83
N SER A 40 2.60 -30.42 -5.69
CA SER A 40 2.11 -31.62 -5.03
C SER A 40 0.63 -31.51 -4.61
N ALA A 41 0.15 -30.29 -4.38
CA ALA A 41 -1.25 -29.97 -4.10
C ALA A 41 -2.15 -30.02 -5.36
N GLY A 42 -1.62 -30.30 -6.55
CA GLY A 42 -2.39 -30.37 -7.80
C GLY A 42 -2.60 -29.03 -8.50
N VAL A 43 -2.08 -27.92 -7.95
CA VAL A 43 -2.19 -26.61 -8.58
C VAL A 43 -1.28 -26.56 -9.80
N LYS A 44 -1.86 -26.14 -10.93
CA LYS A 44 -1.17 -26.02 -12.21
C LYS A 44 -1.00 -24.56 -12.59
N THR A 45 0.22 -24.18 -12.94
CA THR A 45 0.55 -22.79 -13.23
C THR A 45 1.40 -22.70 -14.48
N TYR A 46 1.04 -21.80 -15.39
CA TYR A 46 1.85 -21.44 -16.54
C TYR A 46 3.02 -20.57 -16.08
N ILE A 47 4.23 -21.02 -16.41
CA ILE A 47 5.47 -20.31 -16.13
C ILE A 47 6.26 -20.14 -17.43
N VAL A 48 6.99 -19.04 -17.52
CA VAL A 48 7.94 -18.81 -18.61
C VAL A 48 9.32 -18.70 -18.00
N ARG A 49 10.24 -19.55 -18.47
CA ARG A 49 11.66 -19.48 -18.12
C ARG A 49 12.41 -18.81 -19.26
N TYR A 50 12.98 -17.65 -18.97
CA TYR A 50 13.77 -16.87 -19.92
C TYR A 50 15.13 -16.53 -19.31
N ARG A 51 16.06 -16.11 -20.15
CA ARG A 51 17.35 -15.55 -19.70
C ARG A 51 17.31 -14.05 -19.84
N TYR A 52 17.76 -13.35 -18.80
CA TYR A 52 17.93 -11.91 -18.79
C TYR A 52 19.27 -11.60 -18.14
N LEU A 53 20.14 -10.89 -18.86
CA LEU A 53 21.50 -10.54 -18.41
C LEU A 53 22.26 -11.75 -17.82
N ASP A 54 22.24 -12.86 -18.56
CA ASP A 54 22.88 -14.15 -18.21
C ASP A 54 22.32 -14.87 -16.96
N LYS A 55 21.31 -14.32 -16.31
CA LYS A 55 20.57 -14.96 -15.21
C LYS A 55 19.33 -15.68 -15.74
N SER A 56 19.07 -16.89 -15.24
CA SER A 56 17.81 -17.58 -15.55
C SER A 56 16.69 -17.02 -14.68
N CYS A 57 15.77 -16.28 -15.30
CA CYS A 57 14.60 -15.70 -14.65
C CYS A 57 13.36 -16.56 -14.93
N ARG A 58 12.39 -16.45 -14.04
CA ARG A 58 11.11 -17.15 -14.16
C ARG A 58 9.98 -16.15 -13.95
N LEU A 59 9.06 -16.09 -14.91
CA LEU A 59 7.83 -15.32 -14.81
C LEU A 59 6.65 -16.26 -14.66
N THR A 60 5.79 -15.97 -13.68
CA THR A 60 4.51 -16.66 -13.52
C THR A 60 3.44 -15.91 -14.29
N LEU A 61 2.83 -16.57 -15.28
CA LEU A 61 1.76 -15.99 -16.10
C LEU A 61 0.42 -16.05 -15.37
N GLY A 62 0.04 -17.24 -14.89
CA GLY A 62 -1.19 -17.46 -14.13
C GLY A 62 -1.53 -18.95 -13.98
N ARG A 63 -2.66 -19.26 -13.34
CA ARG A 63 -3.11 -20.65 -13.17
C ARG A 63 -3.75 -21.16 -14.46
N VAL A 64 -3.73 -22.48 -14.63
CA VAL A 64 -4.35 -23.14 -15.79
C VAL A 64 -5.86 -22.92 -15.84
N GLU A 65 -6.50 -22.75 -14.68
CA GLU A 65 -7.95 -22.50 -14.58
C GLU A 65 -8.34 -21.09 -15.04
N ASP A 66 -7.42 -20.13 -14.88
CA ASP A 66 -7.69 -18.71 -15.14
C ASP A 66 -7.32 -18.28 -16.57
N ILE A 67 -6.45 -19.04 -17.26
CA ILE A 67 -5.84 -18.64 -18.53
C ILE A 67 -5.91 -19.80 -19.53
N THR A 68 -6.34 -19.53 -20.76
CA THR A 68 -6.34 -20.56 -21.81
C THR A 68 -4.93 -20.87 -22.30
N LEU A 69 -4.73 -22.06 -22.89
CA LEU A 69 -3.43 -22.45 -23.42
C LEU A 69 -2.94 -21.50 -24.54
N THR A 70 -3.88 -20.98 -25.34
CA THR A 70 -3.57 -20.03 -26.42
C THR A 70 -3.05 -18.72 -25.84
N ASP A 71 -3.77 -18.15 -24.87
CA ASP A 71 -3.36 -16.91 -24.20
C ASP A 71 -2.02 -17.10 -23.48
N ALA A 72 -1.79 -18.26 -22.85
CA ALA A 72 -0.52 -18.58 -22.21
C ALA A 72 0.65 -18.62 -23.20
N ARG A 73 0.43 -19.05 -24.45
CA ARG A 73 1.46 -19.03 -25.51
C ARG A 73 1.72 -17.62 -26.01
N ASP A 74 0.69 -16.80 -26.17
CA ASP A 74 0.86 -15.42 -26.61
C ASP A 74 1.59 -14.58 -25.55
N LEU A 75 1.21 -14.72 -24.28
CA LEU A 75 1.92 -14.13 -23.14
C LEU A 75 3.38 -14.63 -23.03
N ALA A 76 3.64 -15.89 -23.38
CA ALA A 76 5.02 -16.42 -23.41
C ALA A 76 5.86 -15.81 -24.53
N ARG A 77 5.27 -15.59 -25.71
CA ARG A 77 5.93 -14.89 -26.82
C ARG A 77 6.22 -13.45 -26.46
N GLU A 78 5.27 -12.75 -25.85
CA GLU A 78 5.46 -11.38 -25.37
C GLU A 78 6.56 -11.29 -24.32
N ALA A 79 6.56 -12.18 -23.31
CA ALA A 79 7.61 -12.23 -22.30
C ALA A 79 8.99 -12.50 -22.90
N THR A 80 9.06 -13.37 -23.92
CA THR A 80 10.31 -13.68 -24.63
C THR A 80 10.78 -12.52 -25.50
N ARG A 81 9.85 -11.81 -26.17
CA ARG A 81 10.14 -10.58 -26.93
C ARG A 81 10.67 -9.49 -26.02
N LYS A 82 10.01 -9.21 -24.89
CA LYS A 82 10.46 -8.24 -23.88
C LYS A 82 11.86 -8.59 -23.36
N ALA A 83 12.10 -9.86 -23.03
CA ALA A 83 13.42 -10.33 -22.60
C ALA A 83 14.51 -10.15 -23.69
N CYS A 84 14.19 -10.37 -24.97
CA CYS A 84 15.11 -10.12 -26.09
C CYS A 84 15.38 -8.63 -26.30
N ALA A 85 14.39 -7.77 -26.05
CA ALA A 85 14.51 -6.32 -26.08
C ALA A 85 15.32 -5.75 -24.89
N ARG A 86 15.86 -6.61 -23.99
CA ARG A 86 16.50 -6.23 -22.73
C ARG A 86 15.60 -5.42 -21.80
N GLU A 87 14.29 -5.51 -21.97
CA GLU A 87 13.31 -5.00 -21.02
C GLU A 87 12.91 -6.14 -20.08
N ASN A 88 12.99 -5.91 -18.78
CA ASN A 88 12.70 -6.95 -17.79
C ASN A 88 11.20 -6.90 -17.41
N PRO A 89 10.34 -7.79 -17.95
CA PRO A 89 8.90 -7.80 -17.65
C PRO A 89 8.60 -8.13 -16.18
N ALA A 90 9.55 -8.72 -15.45
CA ALA A 90 9.39 -8.99 -14.02
C ALA A 90 9.54 -7.71 -13.18
N VAL A 91 10.34 -6.74 -13.63
CA VAL A 91 10.51 -5.45 -12.94
C VAL A 91 9.28 -4.58 -13.13
N GLU A 92 8.73 -4.49 -14.35
CA GLU A 92 7.51 -3.72 -14.64
C GLU A 92 6.30 -4.19 -13.80
N LYS A 93 6.10 -5.51 -13.67
CA LYS A 93 5.02 -6.09 -12.83
C LYS A 93 5.26 -5.86 -11.33
N GLN A 94 6.53 -5.83 -10.90
CA GLN A 94 6.89 -5.58 -9.51
C GLN A 94 6.75 -4.08 -9.16
N GLU A 95 7.11 -3.20 -10.08
CA GLU A 95 6.97 -1.74 -9.95
C GLU A 95 5.51 -1.31 -9.92
N ALA A 96 4.66 -1.85 -10.80
CA ALA A 96 3.22 -1.57 -10.78
C ALA A 96 2.56 -2.01 -9.47
N ARG A 97 2.99 -3.16 -8.91
CA ARG A 97 2.52 -3.61 -7.59
C ARG A 97 3.02 -2.72 -6.45
N GLN A 98 4.28 -2.27 -6.51
CA GLN A 98 4.83 -1.37 -5.51
C GLN A 98 4.20 0.03 -5.58
N ALA A 99 3.88 0.54 -6.76
CA ALA A 99 3.19 1.81 -6.93
C ALA A 99 1.81 1.78 -6.26
N ARG A 100 1.01 0.73 -6.50
CA ARG A 100 -0.28 0.56 -5.82
C ARG A 100 -0.16 0.49 -4.31
N ILE A 101 0.80 -0.27 -3.78
CA ILE A 101 1.03 -0.36 -2.33
C ILE A 101 1.46 1.00 -1.74
N ARG A 102 2.27 1.77 -2.47
CA ARG A 102 2.67 3.12 -2.03
C ARG A 102 1.49 4.09 -2.04
N GLU A 103 0.63 4.04 -3.06
CA GLU A 103 -0.58 4.86 -3.12
C GLU A 103 -1.58 4.51 -2.02
N GLU A 104 -1.80 3.23 -1.75
CA GLU A 104 -2.67 2.78 -0.66
C GLU A 104 -2.12 3.19 0.71
N ARG A 105 -0.80 3.08 0.92
CA ARG A 105 -0.15 3.56 2.15
C ARG A 105 -0.21 5.07 2.28
N ALA A 106 0.02 5.82 1.20
CA ALA A 106 -0.06 7.28 1.22
C ALA A 106 -1.48 7.76 1.51
N LYS A 107 -2.52 7.07 1.02
CA LYS A 107 -3.92 7.35 1.35
C LYS A 107 -4.22 7.03 2.82
N ALA A 108 -3.78 5.87 3.31
CA ALA A 108 -3.94 5.51 4.72
C ALA A 108 -3.20 6.47 5.67
N GLU A 109 -2.01 6.95 5.30
CA GLU A 109 -1.28 7.97 6.05
C GLU A 109 -1.97 9.34 5.99
N ALA A 110 -2.55 9.71 4.83
CA ALA A 110 -3.32 10.93 4.70
C ALA A 110 -4.57 10.93 5.62
N ASP A 111 -5.26 9.80 5.73
CA ASP A 111 -6.43 9.64 6.60
C ASP A 111 -6.07 9.73 8.09
N LEU A 112 -4.88 9.22 8.49
CA LEU A 112 -4.38 9.33 9.87
C LEU A 112 -3.94 10.76 10.23
N ASN A 113 -3.53 11.55 9.24
CA ASN A 113 -3.12 12.95 9.44
C ASN A 113 -4.31 13.91 9.55
N LEU A 114 -5.54 13.42 9.45
CA LEU A 114 -6.72 14.24 9.67
C LEU A 114 -6.85 14.61 11.14
N MET A 115 -7.18 15.87 11.39
CA MET A 115 -7.20 16.47 12.72
C MET A 115 -8.20 15.81 13.67
N ASP A 116 -9.33 15.34 13.15
CA ASP A 116 -10.33 14.60 13.92
C ASP A 116 -9.78 13.26 14.41
N VAL A 117 -9.18 12.47 13.52
CA VAL A 117 -8.59 11.16 13.86
C VAL A 117 -7.46 11.31 14.88
N ALA A 118 -6.57 12.28 14.69
CA ALA A 118 -5.46 12.51 15.61
C ALA A 118 -5.91 13.04 16.98
N LEU A 119 -6.92 13.92 17.02
CA LEU A 119 -7.48 14.40 18.29
C LEU A 119 -8.20 13.28 19.04
N GLU A 120 -8.94 12.42 18.36
CA GLU A 120 -9.58 11.25 19.00
C GLU A 120 -8.53 10.28 19.55
N THR A 121 -7.49 9.98 18.77
CA THR A 121 -6.36 9.15 19.23
C THR A 121 -5.66 9.78 20.44
N TYR A 122 -5.48 11.11 20.46
CA TYR A 122 -4.92 11.82 21.60
C TYR A 122 -5.82 11.74 22.84
N ILE A 123 -7.14 11.90 22.67
CA ILE A 123 -8.10 11.77 23.76
C ILE A 123 -7.98 10.38 24.40
N ASP A 124 -7.92 9.34 23.57
CA ASP A 124 -7.85 7.97 24.03
C ASP A 124 -6.55 7.64 24.76
N LEU A 125 -5.41 8.11 24.25
CA LEU A 125 -4.09 7.78 24.80
C LEU A 125 -3.69 8.64 26.00
N HIS A 126 -4.03 9.94 25.99
CA HIS A 126 -3.49 10.91 26.95
C HIS A 126 -4.55 11.54 27.85
N VAL A 127 -5.76 11.83 27.33
CA VAL A 127 -6.79 12.53 28.11
C VAL A 127 -7.47 11.60 29.10
N LYS A 128 -7.66 10.32 28.77
CA LYS A 128 -8.31 9.34 29.67
C LYS A 128 -7.63 9.19 31.04
N SER A 129 -6.31 9.36 31.11
CA SER A 129 -5.53 9.28 32.35
C SER A 129 -5.47 10.59 33.16
N MET A 130 -6.01 11.70 32.64
CA MET A 130 -5.95 13.00 33.31
C MET A 130 -7.06 13.17 34.35
N LYS A 131 -6.75 13.89 35.44
CA LYS A 131 -7.76 14.28 36.45
C LYS A 131 -8.89 15.13 35.85
N SER A 132 -8.56 15.98 34.87
CA SER A 132 -9.50 16.90 34.19
C SER A 132 -10.10 16.32 32.90
N LYS A 133 -10.07 15.00 32.71
CA LYS A 133 -10.43 14.33 31.45
C LYS A 133 -11.74 14.82 30.82
N TYR A 134 -12.80 14.97 31.61
CA TYR A 134 -14.13 15.34 31.11
C TYR A 134 -14.18 16.77 30.54
N GLU A 135 -13.49 17.72 31.17
CA GLU A 135 -13.44 19.10 30.69
C GLU A 135 -12.60 19.20 29.42
N VAL A 136 -11.43 18.54 29.40
CA VAL A 136 -10.53 18.52 28.24
C VAL A 136 -11.21 17.85 27.04
N GLU A 137 -11.81 16.69 27.24
CA GLU A 137 -12.53 15.96 26.19
C GLU A 137 -13.70 16.78 25.64
N ARG A 138 -14.48 17.44 26.51
CA ARG A 138 -15.58 18.31 26.10
C ARG A 138 -15.08 19.47 25.23
N ILE A 139 -14.01 20.14 25.63
CA ILE A 139 -13.42 21.26 24.89
C ILE A 139 -12.96 20.78 23.50
N LEU A 140 -12.20 19.68 23.45
CA LEU A 140 -11.68 19.15 22.20
C LEU A 140 -12.81 18.71 21.26
N ARG A 141 -13.79 17.94 21.75
CA ARG A 141 -14.90 17.44 20.92
C ARG A 141 -15.89 18.52 20.48
N LYS A 142 -16.15 19.54 21.32
CA LYS A 142 -17.18 20.54 21.03
C LYS A 142 -16.65 21.76 20.28
N ASP A 143 -15.43 22.20 20.59
CA ASP A 143 -14.90 23.46 20.07
C ASP A 143 -13.80 23.24 19.03
N VAL A 144 -12.95 22.23 19.19
CA VAL A 144 -11.76 22.04 18.34
C VAL A 144 -12.05 21.13 17.14
N ILE A 145 -12.59 19.93 17.38
CA ILE A 145 -12.89 18.96 16.31
C ILE A 145 -13.84 19.55 15.25
N PRO A 146 -14.96 20.22 15.59
CA PRO A 146 -15.87 20.73 14.58
C PRO A 146 -15.26 21.85 13.72
N PHE A 147 -14.30 22.60 14.28
CA PHE A 147 -13.68 23.72 13.58
C PHE A 147 -12.60 23.28 12.58
N TRP A 148 -11.92 22.16 12.84
CA TRP A 148 -10.84 21.64 11.98
C TRP A 148 -11.11 20.25 11.39
N LYS A 149 -12.36 19.78 11.43
CA LYS A 149 -12.75 18.49 10.85
C LYS A 149 -12.29 18.37 9.40
N GLY A 150 -11.64 17.27 9.05
CA GLY A 150 -11.17 16.99 7.69
C GLY A 150 -9.97 17.83 7.23
N ARG A 151 -9.35 18.64 8.11
CA ARG A 151 -8.07 19.29 7.81
C ARG A 151 -6.89 18.41 8.23
N ASP A 152 -5.83 18.46 7.44
CA ASP A 152 -4.54 17.86 7.80
C ASP A 152 -3.91 18.64 8.96
N ILE A 153 -3.41 17.94 9.97
CA ILE A 153 -2.72 18.50 11.14
C ILE A 153 -1.53 19.35 10.69
N ASN A 154 -0.81 18.94 9.64
CA ASN A 154 0.36 19.66 9.12
C ASN A 154 0.00 21.00 8.45
N ALA A 155 -1.25 21.16 8.01
CA ALA A 155 -1.76 22.41 7.44
C ALA A 155 -2.20 23.42 8.51
N ILE A 156 -2.25 23.03 9.79
CA ILE A 156 -2.67 23.91 10.88
C ILE A 156 -1.52 24.83 11.27
N THR A 157 -1.77 26.13 11.15
CA THR A 157 -0.81 27.17 11.48
C THR A 157 -1.29 27.96 12.69
N LYS A 158 -0.40 28.78 13.26
CA LYS A 158 -0.74 29.69 14.36
C LYS A 158 -1.90 30.64 14.00
N ALA A 159 -2.03 31.02 12.73
CA ALA A 159 -3.15 31.85 12.25
C ALA A 159 -4.50 31.14 12.42
N HIS A 160 -4.57 29.86 12.07
CA HIS A 160 -5.77 29.04 12.26
C HIS A 160 -6.14 28.91 13.75
N ILE A 161 -5.16 28.75 14.63
CA ILE A 161 -5.39 28.71 16.10
C ILE A 161 -6.00 30.03 16.59
N LEU A 162 -5.45 31.17 16.14
CA LEU A 162 -5.96 32.49 16.50
C LEU A 162 -7.37 32.72 15.97
N GLU A 163 -7.70 32.19 14.79
CA GLU A 163 -9.04 32.27 14.19
C GLU A 163 -10.09 31.58 15.08
N LEU A 164 -9.80 30.35 15.53
CA LEU A 164 -10.66 29.64 16.46
C LEU A 164 -10.88 30.45 17.75
N ILE A 165 -9.81 30.95 18.37
CA ILE A 165 -9.88 31.72 19.62
C ILE A 165 -10.70 33.01 19.43
N ARG A 166 -10.45 33.74 18.34
CA ARG A 166 -11.21 34.96 18.00
C ARG A 166 -12.68 34.64 17.79
N SER A 167 -13.02 33.51 17.16
CA SER A 167 -14.41 33.10 16.97
C SER A 167 -15.16 32.88 18.29
N ILE A 168 -14.47 32.35 19.31
CA ILE A 168 -15.03 32.12 20.66
C ILE A 168 -15.15 33.45 21.42
N LYS A 169 -14.13 34.32 21.35
CA LYS A 169 -14.17 35.65 21.95
C LYS A 169 -15.28 36.53 21.36
N LYS A 170 -15.50 36.45 20.04
CA LYS A 170 -16.60 37.17 19.37
C LYS A 170 -17.98 36.80 19.92
N LYS A 171 -18.14 35.60 20.49
CA LYS A 171 -19.37 35.15 21.17
C LYS A 171 -19.47 35.62 22.63
N GLY A 172 -18.49 36.37 23.14
CA GLY A 172 -18.44 36.87 24.52
C GLY A 172 -17.87 35.87 25.54
N HIS A 173 -17.31 34.74 25.10
CA HIS A 173 -16.81 33.68 25.99
C HIS A 173 -15.29 33.75 26.20
N ASP A 174 -14.80 34.87 26.74
CA ASP A 174 -13.35 35.14 26.83
C ASP A 174 -12.59 34.17 27.73
N THR A 175 -13.14 33.84 28.90
CA THR A 175 -12.53 32.86 29.82
C THR A 175 -12.48 31.47 29.18
N HIS A 176 -13.51 31.10 28.42
CA HIS A 176 -13.55 29.83 27.69
C HIS A 176 -12.52 29.79 26.57
N ALA A 177 -12.34 30.90 25.84
CA ALA A 177 -11.33 31.02 24.79
C ALA A 177 -9.90 30.77 25.34
N ASN A 178 -9.61 31.28 26.54
CA ASN A 178 -8.33 31.03 27.21
C ASN A 178 -8.16 29.55 27.62
N ARG A 179 -9.21 28.90 28.10
CA ARG A 179 -9.19 27.45 28.42
C ARG A 179 -8.99 26.60 27.18
N VAL A 180 -9.65 26.94 26.08
CA VAL A 180 -9.49 26.27 24.78
C VAL A 180 -8.04 26.39 24.30
N PHE A 181 -7.47 27.61 24.34
CA PHE A 181 -6.08 27.82 23.96
C PHE A 181 -5.09 27.02 24.81
N ALA A 182 -5.30 26.98 26.13
CA ALA A 182 -4.45 26.20 27.04
C ALA A 182 -4.44 24.71 26.68
N ASN A 183 -5.60 24.14 26.33
CA ASN A 183 -5.72 22.74 25.93
C ASN A 183 -5.11 22.45 24.55
N ILE A 184 -5.30 23.34 23.57
CA ILE A 184 -4.69 23.20 22.24
C ILE A 184 -3.17 23.26 22.34
N ARG A 185 -2.62 24.10 23.24
CA ARG A 185 -1.17 24.21 23.44
C ARG A 185 -0.52 22.92 23.93
N VAL A 186 -1.25 22.12 24.71
CA VAL A 186 -0.77 20.86 25.31
C VAL A 186 -1.04 19.65 24.39
N SER A 187 -1.99 19.79 23.47
CA SER A 187 -2.35 18.77 22.47
C SER A 187 -1.24 18.57 21.42
N PRO A 188 -1.05 17.35 20.86
CA PRO A 188 -0.02 17.03 19.87
C PRO A 188 -0.04 17.89 18.60
N CYS A 189 -1.11 18.64 18.34
CA CYS A 189 -1.20 19.59 17.25
C CYS A 189 -0.11 20.69 17.30
N THR A 190 0.41 21.03 18.49
CA THR A 190 1.58 21.91 18.68
C THR A 190 2.89 21.13 18.83
N GLY A 191 2.85 19.79 18.92
CA GLY A 191 4.03 18.91 18.92
C GLY A 191 4.87 19.02 17.63
N ILE A 192 4.27 19.51 16.54
CA ILE A 192 4.96 19.86 15.29
C ILE A 192 5.91 21.06 15.48
N GLU A 193 5.58 21.99 16.38
CA GLU A 193 6.41 23.16 16.67
C GLU A 193 7.64 22.78 17.53
N ASN A 194 7.49 21.83 18.46
CA ASN A 194 8.61 21.28 19.24
C ASN A 194 9.51 20.33 18.42
N ALA A 195 8.95 19.60 17.44
CA ALA A 195 9.73 18.76 16.52
C ALA A 195 10.56 19.61 15.54
N ARG A 196 10.07 20.78 15.11
CA ARG A 196 10.86 21.72 14.28
C ARG A 196 12.01 22.36 15.05
N LYS A 197 11.81 22.74 16.32
CA LYS A 197 12.88 23.34 17.14
C LYS A 197 14.02 22.37 17.48
N ARG A 198 13.75 21.05 17.59
CA ARG A 198 14.79 20.02 17.86
C ARG A 198 15.63 19.63 16.65
N LYS A 199 15.23 19.99 15.42
CA LYS A 199 16.03 19.76 14.19
C LYS A 199 16.91 20.95 13.80
N GLN A 200 16.79 22.08 14.50
CA GLN A 200 17.54 23.32 14.24
C GLN A 200 18.49 23.70 15.38
N ALA A 201 18.64 22.83 16.38
CA ALA A 201 19.64 22.91 17.45
C ALA A 201 20.54 21.67 17.37
#